data_AF-A0AAW0R8R8-F1
#
_entry.id   AF-A0AAW0R8R8-F1
#
_cell.length_a   1.000
_cell.length_b   1.000
_cell.length_c   1.000
_cell.angle_alpha   90.00
_cell.angle_beta   90.00
_cell.angle_gamma   90.00
#
_symmetry.space_group_name_H-M   'P 1'
#
loop_
_entity.id
_entity.type
_entity.pdbx_description
1 polymer ?
#
loop_
_entity_poly.entity_id
_entity_poly.type
_entity_poly.pdbx_seq_one_letter_code
_entity_poly.pdbx_strand_id
1 'polypeptide(L)'
;MVYKRNRQVSTLTTSRFPWTNEYYASTTKGTTQDKAMNSSHPILHLIKEGHEKLARLQAARSHTVEEAAGRYRERRGRHPPPGFEDWFKAAKKRDAIVIEDFFDRIHHDINPFWALNQLELRHRAHGQPELIRIRNGRVNLVSDDPKRGNRWMQIWTKLVKEIGHLPDLDIPINVMDETRVLVPWEKISEYVEQERRTRHIFPASEAVSTYTGYAGVDFQPGPYDPHWIGGEAHKYWDHVRAACPPNSGSRNTSSLPSFNSSIKEIYPAGPIEAYTYKGFVRNFTASQDACLQPHLRGLHATFVESISMSTTHELLPILGGSKLPQNNEILIPGAVYLADDKRYSGVGESVDCGETRWEG
;
A
#
# COMPACT_ATOMS: atom_id res chain seq x y z
N MET A 1 -7.52 -5.85 7.24
CA MET A 1 -8.25 -5.74 5.96
C MET A 1 -9.16 -6.96 5.87
N VAL A 2 -10.48 -6.77 5.93
CA VAL A 2 -11.44 -7.89 5.93
C VAL A 2 -12.34 -7.74 4.71
N TYR A 3 -12.19 -8.62 3.73
CA TYR A 3 -13.12 -8.70 2.60
C TYR A 3 -14.38 -9.44 3.04
N LYS A 4 -15.53 -8.78 2.92
CA LYS A 4 -16.85 -9.34 3.19
C LYS A 4 -17.24 -10.19 1.98
N ARG A 5 -17.38 -11.51 2.16
CA ARG A 5 -17.93 -12.40 1.12
C ARG A 5 -19.43 -12.12 1.03
N ASN A 6 -19.90 -11.50 -0.06
CA ASN A 6 -21.33 -11.34 -0.29
C ASN A 6 -21.93 -12.72 -0.58
N ARG A 7 -22.82 -13.18 0.30
CA ARG A 7 -23.60 -14.41 0.17
C ARG A 7 -24.74 -14.19 -0.84
N GLN A 8 -24.41 -14.23 -2.12
CA GLN A 8 -25.29 -14.80 -3.13
C GLN A 8 -24.48 -15.84 -3.88
N VAL A 9 -24.49 -17.07 -3.36
CA VAL A 9 -24.06 -18.23 -4.14
C VAL A 9 -25.22 -18.53 -5.09
N SER A 10 -25.30 -17.82 -6.20
CA SER A 10 -25.74 -18.49 -7.41
C SER A 10 -24.65 -19.51 -7.72
N THR A 11 -25.05 -20.74 -7.99
CA THR A 11 -24.18 -21.81 -8.46
C THR A 11 -23.52 -21.37 -9.77
N LEU A 12 -22.37 -20.68 -9.66
CA LEU A 12 -21.45 -20.45 -10.77
C LEU A 12 -20.83 -21.81 -11.08
N THR A 13 -21.49 -22.52 -11.98
CA THR A 13 -20.91 -23.59 -12.77
C THR A 13 -19.53 -23.13 -13.26
N THR A 14 -18.52 -23.97 -13.01
CA THR A 14 -17.10 -23.84 -13.34
C THR A 14 -16.79 -23.78 -14.85
N SER A 15 -17.77 -23.39 -15.69
CA SER A 15 -17.63 -23.29 -17.13
C SER A 15 -17.69 -21.83 -17.56
N ARG A 16 -16.53 -21.15 -17.62
CA ARG A 16 -16.20 -19.98 -18.49
C ARG A 16 -15.02 -19.17 -17.93
N PHE A 17 -13.90 -19.84 -17.70
CA PHE A 17 -12.57 -19.24 -17.89
C PHE A 17 -11.80 -20.22 -18.77
N PRO A 18 -11.38 -19.86 -20.00
CA PRO A 18 -10.78 -20.83 -20.93
C PRO A 18 -9.39 -21.34 -20.51
N TRP A 19 -8.90 -20.94 -19.34
CA TRP A 19 -7.59 -21.31 -18.82
C TRP A 19 -7.71 -22.18 -17.56
N THR A 20 -8.55 -23.20 -17.60
CA THR A 20 -8.53 -24.30 -16.62
C THR A 20 -7.73 -25.47 -17.18
N ASN A 21 -7.15 -26.27 -16.28
CA ASN A 21 -6.21 -27.37 -16.52
C ASN A 21 -6.59 -28.41 -17.60
N GLU A 22 -7.79 -28.39 -18.16
CA GLU A 22 -8.24 -29.31 -19.21
C GLU A 22 -7.61 -29.04 -20.58
N TYR A 23 -7.19 -27.81 -20.87
CA TYR A 23 -6.50 -27.50 -22.14
C TYR A 23 -5.12 -28.14 -22.26
N TYR A 24 -4.50 -28.53 -21.13
CA TYR A 24 -3.22 -29.23 -21.10
C TYR A 24 -3.35 -30.76 -21.17
N ALA A 25 -4.55 -31.31 -20.95
CA ALA A 25 -4.77 -32.75 -20.92
C ALA A 25 -5.13 -33.36 -22.29
N SER A 26 -5.59 -32.56 -23.26
CA SER A 26 -6.21 -33.08 -24.50
C SER A 26 -5.33 -33.08 -25.76
N THR A 27 -4.10 -32.59 -25.72
CA THR A 27 -3.18 -32.61 -26.88
C THR A 27 -2.03 -33.60 -26.69
N THR A 28 -2.36 -34.89 -26.66
CA THR A 28 -1.37 -35.99 -26.76
C THR A 28 -1.48 -36.72 -28.10
N LYS A 29 -1.38 -35.96 -29.20
CA LYS A 29 -0.87 -36.45 -30.50
C LYS A 29 -0.07 -35.34 -31.19
N GLY A 30 0.93 -34.82 -30.50
CA GLY A 30 1.94 -33.93 -31.08
C GLY A 30 3.22 -34.72 -31.37
N THR A 31 3.77 -34.53 -32.57
CA THR A 31 5.06 -35.05 -33.01
C THR A 31 6.20 -34.65 -32.05
N THR A 32 7.33 -35.34 -32.09
CA THR A 32 8.50 -35.12 -31.21
C THR A 32 9.02 -33.67 -31.19
N GLN A 33 8.69 -32.85 -32.19
CA GLN A 33 8.95 -31.39 -32.22
C GLN A 33 8.00 -30.56 -31.32
N ASP A 34 6.74 -30.93 -31.17
CA ASP A 34 5.75 -30.18 -30.37
C ASP A 34 5.99 -30.34 -28.86
N LYS A 35 6.56 -31.50 -28.48
CA LYS A 35 6.94 -31.79 -27.09
C LYS A 35 8.13 -30.95 -26.61
N ALA A 36 8.96 -30.45 -27.52
CA ALA A 36 10.10 -29.59 -27.22
C ALA A 36 9.71 -28.09 -27.12
N MET A 37 8.66 -27.65 -27.83
CA MET A 37 8.16 -26.28 -27.72
C MET A 37 7.33 -26.03 -26.44
N ASN A 38 6.71 -27.08 -25.88
CA ASN A 38 5.81 -26.96 -24.73
C ASN A 38 6.52 -26.80 -23.37
N SER A 39 7.86 -26.86 -23.33
CA SER A 39 8.65 -26.80 -22.09
C SER A 39 9.48 -25.52 -21.89
N SER A 40 9.32 -24.48 -22.72
CA SER A 40 10.26 -23.33 -22.68
C SER A 40 9.65 -21.92 -22.81
N HIS A 41 8.32 -21.74 -22.80
CA HIS A 41 7.78 -20.38 -22.84
C HIS A 41 7.98 -19.67 -21.48
N PRO A 42 8.56 -18.44 -21.42
CA PRO A 42 8.84 -17.75 -20.15
C PRO A 42 7.63 -17.56 -19.24
N ILE A 43 6.44 -17.32 -19.82
CA ILE A 43 5.19 -17.21 -19.04
C ILE A 43 4.87 -18.50 -18.29
N LEU A 44 5.08 -19.69 -18.88
CA LEU A 44 4.78 -20.96 -18.20
C LEU A 44 5.66 -21.15 -16.96
N HIS A 45 6.92 -20.72 -17.05
CA HIS A 45 7.81 -20.68 -15.90
C HIS A 45 7.30 -19.71 -14.82
N LEU A 46 6.89 -18.48 -15.19
CA LEU A 46 6.34 -17.51 -14.24
C LEU A 46 5.03 -17.98 -13.59
N ILE A 47 4.15 -18.67 -14.33
CA ILE A 47 2.93 -19.29 -13.78
C ILE A 47 3.30 -20.33 -12.74
N LYS A 48 4.27 -21.21 -13.03
CA LYS A 48 4.76 -22.21 -12.09
C LYS A 48 5.30 -21.56 -10.81
N GLU A 49 6.18 -20.55 -10.94
CA GLU A 49 6.69 -19.79 -9.79
C GLU A 49 5.57 -19.12 -8.98
N GLY A 50 4.55 -18.60 -9.67
CA GLY A 50 3.35 -18.01 -9.07
C GLY A 50 2.58 -19.03 -8.22
N HIS A 51 2.34 -20.23 -8.74
CA HIS A 51 1.68 -21.32 -8.01
C HIS A 51 2.50 -21.75 -6.78
N GLU A 52 3.81 -21.90 -6.92
CA GLU A 52 4.70 -22.25 -5.81
C GLU A 52 4.73 -21.16 -4.72
N LYS A 53 4.72 -19.88 -5.12
CA LYS A 53 4.62 -18.75 -4.19
C LYS A 53 3.26 -18.74 -3.47
N LEU A 54 2.17 -18.95 -4.19
CA LEU A 54 0.82 -19.03 -3.62
C LEU A 54 0.70 -20.18 -2.61
N ALA A 55 1.20 -21.37 -2.97
CA ALA A 55 1.19 -22.53 -2.07
C ALA A 55 1.96 -22.26 -0.78
N ARG A 56 3.16 -21.65 -0.87
CA ARG A 56 3.94 -21.25 0.30
C ARG A 56 3.22 -20.23 1.18
N LEU A 57 2.60 -19.21 0.58
CA LEU A 57 1.81 -18.21 1.33
C LEU A 57 0.62 -18.85 2.04
N GLN A 58 -0.11 -19.75 1.37
CA GLN A 58 -1.25 -20.45 1.97
C GLN A 58 -0.83 -21.36 3.13
N ALA A 59 0.34 -22.00 3.05
CA ALA A 59 0.90 -22.80 4.13
C ALA A 59 1.30 -21.96 5.37
N ALA A 60 1.52 -20.66 5.20
CA ALA A 60 1.84 -19.73 6.30
C ALA A 60 0.60 -19.20 7.03
N ARG A 61 -0.61 -19.68 6.71
CA ARG A 61 -1.85 -19.27 7.37
C ARG A 61 -1.84 -19.61 8.86
N SER A 62 -2.32 -18.68 9.67
CA SER A 62 -2.64 -18.91 11.08
C SER A 62 -4.10 -19.29 11.24
N HIS A 63 -4.35 -20.36 12.00
CA HIS A 63 -5.67 -20.90 12.28
C HIS A 63 -6.17 -20.54 13.67
N THR A 64 -5.26 -20.34 14.63
CA THR A 64 -5.53 -19.90 16.00
C THR A 64 -4.88 -18.55 16.32
N VAL A 65 -5.34 -17.91 17.41
CA VAL A 65 -4.79 -16.62 17.85
C VAL A 65 -3.36 -16.77 18.37
N GLU A 66 -3.02 -17.91 18.97
CA GLU A 66 -1.69 -18.23 19.47
C GLU A 66 -0.68 -18.36 18.31
N GLU A 67 -1.07 -19.04 17.23
CA GLU A 67 -0.26 -19.14 16.00
C GLU A 67 -0.07 -17.76 15.37
N ALA A 68 -1.13 -16.95 15.26
CA ALA A 68 -1.03 -15.60 14.73
C ALA A 68 -0.12 -14.72 15.59
N ALA A 69 -0.26 -14.77 16.91
CA ALA A 69 0.58 -14.04 17.85
C ALA A 69 2.04 -14.53 17.82
N GLY A 70 2.27 -15.82 17.63
CA GLY A 70 3.60 -16.41 17.44
C GLY A 70 4.29 -15.87 16.20
N ARG A 71 3.63 -15.94 15.04
CA ARG A 71 4.14 -15.39 13.77
C ARG A 71 4.34 -13.88 13.83
N TYR A 72 3.44 -13.15 14.50
CA TYR A 72 3.59 -11.72 14.74
C TYR A 72 4.88 -11.43 15.52
N ARG A 73 5.14 -12.14 16.62
CA ARG A 73 6.38 -11.97 17.40
C ARG A 73 7.62 -12.30 16.58
N GLU A 74 7.59 -13.41 15.84
CA GLU A 74 8.70 -13.83 14.97
C GLU A 74 9.01 -12.79 13.89
N ARG A 75 7.99 -12.31 13.18
CA ARG A 75 8.17 -11.41 12.04
C ARG A 75 8.36 -9.94 12.45
N ARG A 76 7.69 -9.49 13.52
CA ARG A 76 7.65 -8.08 13.94
C ARG A 76 8.58 -7.77 15.10
N GLY A 77 9.08 -8.78 15.81
CA GLY A 77 9.93 -8.61 16.99
C GLY A 77 9.23 -7.84 18.11
N ARG A 78 7.90 -7.96 18.22
CA ARG A 78 7.05 -7.21 19.16
C ARG A 78 5.91 -8.08 19.66
N HIS A 79 5.35 -7.74 20.82
CA HIS A 79 4.07 -8.30 21.24
C HIS A 79 2.91 -7.77 20.37
N PRO A 80 1.91 -8.60 20.06
CA PRO A 80 0.70 -8.11 19.40
C PRO A 80 0.05 -6.98 20.22
N PRO A 81 -0.54 -5.97 19.56
CA PRO A 81 -1.14 -4.85 20.25
C PRO A 81 -2.37 -5.25 21.08
N PRO A 82 -2.80 -4.42 22.05
CA PRO A 82 -4.06 -4.65 22.75
C PRO A 82 -5.23 -4.79 21.75
N GLY A 83 -6.15 -5.71 22.03
CA GLY A 83 -7.27 -6.04 21.13
C GLY A 83 -6.94 -7.02 19.99
N PHE A 84 -5.72 -7.56 19.92
CA PHE A 84 -5.33 -8.51 18.86
C PHE A 84 -6.19 -9.77 18.83
N GLU A 85 -6.59 -10.31 19.98
CA GLU A 85 -7.47 -11.47 20.05
C GLU A 85 -8.87 -11.17 19.49
N ASP A 86 -9.44 -10.02 19.84
CA ASP A 86 -10.74 -9.58 19.33
C ASP A 86 -10.70 -9.36 17.82
N TRP A 87 -9.61 -8.75 17.33
CA TRP A 87 -9.34 -8.63 15.90
C TRP A 87 -9.28 -10.00 15.21
N PHE A 88 -8.56 -10.97 15.78
CA PHE A 88 -8.43 -12.30 15.21
C PHE A 88 -9.78 -13.03 15.18
N LYS A 89 -10.56 -12.98 16.27
CA LYS A 89 -11.93 -13.51 16.34
C LYS A 89 -12.83 -12.86 15.29
N ALA A 90 -12.77 -11.55 15.14
CA ALA A 90 -13.54 -10.79 14.16
C ALA A 90 -13.17 -11.13 12.71
N ALA A 91 -11.89 -11.41 12.44
CA ALA A 91 -11.38 -11.87 11.16
C ALA A 91 -11.89 -13.29 10.84
N LYS A 92 -11.77 -14.22 11.80
CA LYS A 92 -12.27 -15.60 11.68
C LYS A 92 -13.78 -15.67 11.45
N LYS A 93 -14.57 -14.85 12.17
CA LYS A 93 -16.03 -14.75 11.99
C LYS A 93 -16.44 -14.33 10.58
N ARG A 94 -15.55 -13.65 9.85
CA ARG A 94 -15.77 -13.17 8.47
C ARG A 94 -15.03 -14.03 7.43
N ASP A 95 -14.59 -15.23 7.81
CA ASP A 95 -13.84 -16.16 6.96
C ASP A 95 -12.56 -15.56 6.36
N ALA A 96 -11.96 -14.57 7.03
CA ALA A 96 -10.72 -13.97 6.56
C ALA A 96 -9.54 -14.97 6.63
N ILE A 97 -8.65 -14.87 5.66
CA ILE A 97 -7.36 -15.58 5.66
C ILE A 97 -6.36 -14.71 6.40
N VAL A 98 -5.81 -15.24 7.49
CA VAL A 98 -4.81 -14.55 8.31
C VAL A 98 -3.45 -15.14 8.00
N ILE A 99 -2.64 -14.38 7.25
CA ILE A 99 -1.23 -14.68 6.95
C ILE A 99 -0.46 -13.43 7.33
N GLU A 100 0.56 -13.58 8.20
CA GLU A 100 1.28 -12.43 8.78
C GLU A 100 1.96 -11.57 7.69
N ASP A 101 2.43 -12.18 6.60
CA ASP A 101 3.05 -11.50 5.45
C ASP A 101 2.13 -10.47 4.78
N PHE A 102 0.80 -10.63 4.86
CA PHE A 102 -0.15 -9.65 4.30
C PHE A 102 -0.12 -8.30 5.02
N PHE A 103 0.42 -8.25 6.24
CA PHE A 103 0.52 -7.03 7.04
C PHE A 103 1.88 -6.33 6.91
N ASP A 104 2.76 -6.81 6.02
CA ASP A 104 4.06 -6.19 5.76
C ASP A 104 3.96 -4.73 5.37
N ARG A 105 2.96 -4.37 4.56
CA ARG A 105 2.75 -2.98 4.18
C ARG A 105 2.52 -2.08 5.40
N ILE A 106 1.69 -2.53 6.35
CA ILE A 106 1.41 -1.76 7.57
C ILE A 106 2.72 -1.51 8.31
N HIS A 107 3.51 -2.56 8.51
CA HIS A 107 4.78 -2.44 9.24
C HIS A 107 5.84 -1.64 8.50
N HIS A 108 5.93 -1.78 7.18
CA HIS A 108 6.79 -0.93 6.36
C HIS A 108 6.46 0.55 6.56
N ASP A 109 5.17 0.89 6.60
CA ASP A 109 4.72 2.28 6.74
C ASP A 109 4.88 2.79 8.18
N ILE A 110 4.57 2.00 9.21
CA ILE A 110 4.60 2.47 10.61
C ILE A 110 5.97 2.39 11.28
N ASN A 111 6.89 1.55 10.80
CA ASN A 111 8.20 1.34 11.45
C ASN A 111 8.99 2.64 11.66
N PRO A 112 9.14 3.55 10.67
CA PRO A 112 9.85 4.81 10.88
C PRO A 112 9.30 5.65 12.06
N PHE A 113 8.00 5.59 12.32
CA PHE A 113 7.37 6.38 13.39
C PHE A 113 7.77 5.95 14.80
N TRP A 114 8.27 4.72 14.98
CA TRP A 114 8.75 4.26 16.29
C TRP A 114 10.04 4.93 16.76
N ALA A 115 10.75 5.62 15.87
CA ALA A 115 11.89 6.45 16.21
C ALA A 115 11.52 7.81 16.81
N LEU A 116 10.26 8.23 16.63
CA LEU A 116 9.79 9.55 17.04
C LEU A 116 9.20 9.54 18.45
N ASN A 117 9.21 10.71 19.09
CA ASN A 117 8.55 10.89 20.37
C ASN A 117 7.02 10.77 20.21
N GLN A 118 6.39 9.97 21.07
CA GLN A 118 4.96 9.69 20.98
C GLN A 118 4.07 10.93 21.21
N LEU A 119 4.47 11.83 22.11
CA LEU A 119 3.73 13.06 22.38
C LEU A 119 3.82 14.01 21.18
N GLU A 120 5.02 14.14 20.60
CA GLU A 120 5.22 14.93 19.39
C GLU A 120 4.38 14.40 18.23
N LEU A 121 4.37 13.08 18.01
CA LEU A 121 3.51 12.45 16.99
C LEU A 121 2.03 12.79 17.15
N ARG A 122 1.54 12.80 18.40
CA ARG A 122 0.16 13.19 18.68
C ARG A 122 -0.11 14.66 18.35
N HIS A 123 0.83 15.57 18.64
CA HIS A 123 0.73 16.97 18.23
C HIS A 123 0.74 17.12 16.70
N ARG A 124 1.66 16.42 16.00
CA ARG A 124 1.72 16.42 14.53
C ARG A 124 0.40 15.99 13.89
N ALA A 125 -0.22 14.93 14.44
CA ALA A 125 -1.51 14.44 14.00
C ALA A 125 -2.67 15.39 14.34
N HIS A 126 -2.70 15.92 15.56
CA HIS A 126 -3.76 16.79 16.04
C HIS A 126 -3.88 18.09 15.23
N GLY A 127 -2.75 18.64 14.78
CA GLY A 127 -2.70 19.88 14.01
C GLY A 127 -3.13 19.76 12.55
N GLN A 128 -3.54 18.57 12.08
CA GLN A 128 -3.93 18.39 10.67
C GLN A 128 -5.38 18.84 10.42
N PRO A 129 -5.65 19.48 9.27
CA PRO A 129 -6.98 20.03 8.97
C PRO A 129 -8.04 18.96 8.70
N GLU A 130 -7.64 17.85 8.08
CA GLU A 130 -8.53 16.77 7.66
C GLU A 130 -8.20 15.51 8.48
N LEU A 131 -9.05 15.16 9.45
CA LEU A 131 -8.80 14.00 10.30
C LEU A 131 -10.08 13.30 10.79
N ILE A 132 -9.93 12.03 11.16
CA ILE A 132 -10.94 11.27 11.90
C ILE A 132 -10.50 11.27 13.37
N ARG A 133 -11.32 11.86 14.24
CA ARG A 133 -11.08 11.98 15.68
C ARG A 133 -11.86 10.94 16.46
N ILE A 134 -11.18 10.21 17.32
CA ILE A 134 -11.77 9.24 18.24
C ILE A 134 -11.57 9.73 19.66
N ARG A 135 -12.65 9.91 20.42
CA ARG A 135 -12.62 10.22 21.86
C ARG A 135 -13.68 9.44 22.60
N ASN A 136 -13.29 8.65 23.61
CA ASN A 136 -14.18 7.81 24.39
C ASN A 136 -15.10 6.93 23.50
N GLY A 137 -14.51 6.30 22.48
CA GLY A 137 -15.22 5.47 21.50
C GLY A 137 -16.11 6.23 20.51
N ARG A 138 -16.24 7.56 20.63
CA ARG A 138 -16.99 8.38 19.66
C ARG A 138 -16.08 8.79 18.51
N VAL A 139 -16.50 8.46 17.29
CA VAL A 139 -15.77 8.74 16.04
C VAL A 139 -16.40 9.92 15.32
N ASN A 140 -15.64 11.00 15.16
CA ASN A 140 -16.05 12.24 14.53
C ASN A 140 -15.15 12.57 13.34
N LEU A 141 -15.75 13.12 12.29
CA LEU A 141 -15.02 13.71 11.16
C LEU A 141 -14.69 15.17 11.51
N VAL A 142 -13.43 15.56 11.33
CA VAL A 142 -12.94 16.94 11.48
C VAL A 142 -12.39 17.39 10.13
N SER A 143 -12.82 18.56 9.69
CA SER A 143 -12.41 19.19 8.43
C SER A 143 -12.47 20.71 8.60
N ASP A 144 -11.53 21.43 8.00
CA ASP A 144 -11.51 22.90 7.94
C ASP A 144 -12.30 23.45 6.74
N ASP A 145 -12.70 22.58 5.81
CA ASP A 145 -13.38 22.95 4.57
C ASP A 145 -14.57 22.02 4.28
N PRO A 146 -15.82 22.50 4.46
CA PRO A 146 -17.03 21.72 4.22
C PRO A 146 -17.16 21.18 2.79
N LYS A 147 -16.40 21.72 1.82
CA LYS A 147 -16.48 21.38 0.40
C LYS A 147 -15.41 20.38 -0.05
N ARG A 148 -14.34 20.17 0.74
CA ARG A 148 -13.21 19.33 0.35
C ARG A 148 -13.52 17.85 0.59
N GLY A 149 -13.75 17.10 -0.49
CA GLY A 149 -13.67 15.62 -0.51
C GLY A 149 -14.54 14.84 0.49
N ASN A 150 -15.67 15.40 0.94
CA ASN A 150 -16.48 14.86 2.04
C ASN A 150 -16.88 13.37 1.83
N ARG A 151 -17.15 12.95 0.59
CA ARG A 151 -17.57 11.56 0.31
C ARG A 151 -16.53 10.52 0.74
N TRP A 152 -15.25 10.73 0.44
CA TRP A 152 -14.19 9.77 0.79
C TRP A 152 -13.95 9.73 2.30
N MET A 153 -13.91 10.91 2.93
CA MET A 153 -13.81 11.03 4.38
C MET A 153 -14.95 10.34 5.13
N GLN A 154 -16.19 10.44 4.62
CA GLN A 154 -17.34 9.72 5.19
C GLN A 154 -17.16 8.20 5.11
N ILE A 155 -16.63 7.69 4.00
CA ILE A 155 -16.41 6.25 3.81
C ILE A 155 -15.36 5.73 4.81
N TRP A 156 -14.23 6.42 4.96
CA TRP A 156 -13.23 6.05 5.95
C TRP A 156 -13.73 6.23 7.39
N THR A 157 -14.49 7.29 7.67
CA THR A 157 -15.13 7.49 8.98
C THR A 157 -16.08 6.33 9.32
N LYS A 158 -16.86 5.86 8.34
CA LYS A 158 -17.72 4.68 8.49
C LYS A 158 -16.89 3.42 8.76
N LEU A 159 -15.80 3.20 8.03
CA LEU A 159 -14.88 2.08 8.28
C LEU A 159 -14.36 2.10 9.73
N VAL A 160 -13.90 3.26 10.21
CA VAL A 160 -13.40 3.41 11.59
C VAL A 160 -14.50 3.12 12.62
N LYS A 161 -15.73 3.59 12.39
CA LYS A 161 -16.90 3.26 13.23
C LYS A 161 -17.21 1.76 13.28
N GLU A 162 -17.02 1.04 12.17
CA GLU A 162 -17.28 -0.40 12.07
C GLU A 162 -16.21 -1.27 12.73
N ILE A 163 -14.97 -0.79 12.85
CA ILE A 163 -13.86 -1.52 13.50
C ILE A 163 -14.13 -1.69 15.01
N GLY A 164 -14.87 -0.77 15.64
CA GLY A 164 -15.23 -0.85 17.05
C GLY A 164 -14.16 -0.27 17.97
N HIS A 165 -13.86 -0.94 19.09
CA HIS A 165 -13.00 -0.49 20.19
C HIS A 165 -11.61 0.00 19.73
N LEU A 166 -11.51 1.30 19.48
CA LEU A 166 -10.26 2.00 19.21
C LEU A 166 -9.95 2.96 20.36
N PRO A 167 -8.68 3.16 20.71
CA PRO A 167 -8.29 4.16 21.69
C PRO A 167 -8.56 5.58 21.19
N ASP A 168 -8.43 6.54 22.10
CA ASP A 168 -8.41 7.95 21.73
C ASP A 168 -7.27 8.21 20.75
N LEU A 169 -7.61 8.71 19.57
CA LEU A 169 -6.69 8.85 18.45
C LEU A 169 -7.17 9.97 17.51
N ASP A 170 -6.22 10.70 16.94
CA ASP A 170 -6.44 11.54 15.77
C ASP A 170 -5.81 10.83 14.56
N ILE A 171 -6.59 10.63 13.50
CA ILE A 171 -6.19 9.94 12.26
C ILE A 171 -6.22 10.96 11.12
N PRO A 172 -5.12 11.66 10.82
CA PRO A 172 -5.06 12.56 9.68
C PRO A 172 -5.22 11.80 8.37
N ILE A 173 -5.96 12.38 7.44
CA ILE A 173 -6.25 11.77 6.14
C ILE A 173 -5.75 12.66 5.01
N ASN A 174 -5.02 12.06 4.08
CA ASN A 174 -4.75 12.68 2.79
C ASN A 174 -6.01 12.58 1.92
N VAL A 175 -6.68 13.73 1.75
CA VAL A 175 -7.89 13.85 0.90
C VAL A 175 -7.56 14.16 -0.57
N MET A 176 -6.29 14.30 -0.91
CA MET A 176 -5.84 14.59 -2.27
C MET A 176 -5.61 13.31 -3.06
N ASP A 177 -5.75 13.41 -4.39
CA ASP A 177 -5.34 12.33 -5.30
C ASP A 177 -3.80 12.24 -5.38
N GLU A 178 -3.09 13.33 -5.08
CA GLU A 178 -1.64 13.40 -5.02
C GLU A 178 -1.09 12.97 -3.65
N THR A 179 0.06 12.30 -3.65
CA THR A 179 0.78 11.95 -2.42
C THR A 179 1.42 13.17 -1.77
N ARG A 180 1.58 13.14 -0.45
CA ARG A 180 1.92 14.33 0.35
C ARG A 180 3.11 14.18 1.27
N VAL A 181 3.52 12.97 1.64
CA VAL A 181 4.67 12.76 2.54
C VAL A 181 5.80 12.10 1.77
N LEU A 182 6.92 12.79 1.63
CA LEU A 182 8.06 12.35 0.85
C LEU A 182 9.34 12.73 1.59
N VAL A 183 9.72 11.90 2.55
CA VAL A 183 10.87 12.15 3.41
C VAL A 183 12.14 11.66 2.70
N PRO A 184 13.25 12.44 2.70
CA PRO A 184 14.52 12.02 2.11
C PRO A 184 15.02 10.67 2.65
N TRP A 185 15.70 9.90 1.79
CA TRP A 185 16.09 8.53 2.07
C TRP A 185 16.94 8.40 3.34
N GLU A 186 17.90 9.31 3.52
CA GLU A 186 18.80 9.34 4.66
C GLU A 186 18.01 9.46 5.98
N LYS A 187 16.98 10.30 5.99
CA LYS A 187 16.17 10.55 7.19
C LYS A 187 15.25 9.39 7.51
N ILE A 188 14.60 8.78 6.50
CA ILE A 188 13.84 7.54 6.72
C ILE A 188 14.74 6.40 7.18
N SER A 189 15.93 6.28 6.61
CA SER A 189 16.90 5.25 6.99
C SER A 189 17.34 5.40 8.44
N GLU A 190 17.59 6.63 8.90
CA GLU A 190 17.89 6.95 10.30
C GLU A 190 16.75 6.48 11.23
N TYR A 191 15.50 6.82 10.90
CA TYR A 191 14.33 6.42 11.69
C TYR A 191 14.16 4.90 11.73
N VAL A 192 14.28 4.22 10.59
CA VAL A 192 14.17 2.76 10.54
C VAL A 192 15.30 2.09 11.34
N GLU A 193 16.51 2.62 11.29
CA GLU A 193 17.63 2.08 12.05
C GLU A 193 17.45 2.29 13.56
N GLN A 194 16.98 3.47 13.98
CA GLN A 194 16.63 3.71 15.38
C GLN A 194 15.52 2.78 15.87
N GLU A 195 14.48 2.55 15.05
CA GLU A 195 13.43 1.58 15.36
C GLU A 195 14.01 0.17 15.53
N ARG A 196 14.90 -0.28 14.63
CA ARG A 196 15.51 -1.60 14.73
C ARG A 196 16.36 -1.76 15.98
N ARG A 197 17.14 -0.74 16.34
CA ARG A 197 18.00 -0.74 17.54
C ARG A 197 17.21 -0.81 18.83
N THR A 198 16.03 -0.19 18.87
CA THR A 198 15.18 -0.11 20.07
C THR A 198 14.13 -1.22 20.13
N ARG A 199 13.85 -1.90 19.02
CA ARG A 199 12.91 -3.02 18.94
C ARG A 199 13.40 -4.18 19.80
N HIS A 200 12.57 -4.56 20.75
CA HIS A 200 12.76 -5.77 21.54
C HIS A 200 11.40 -6.31 21.99
N ILE A 201 11.38 -7.61 22.31
CA ILE A 201 10.25 -8.26 22.99
C ILE A 201 10.57 -8.25 24.48
N PHE A 202 9.85 -7.41 25.24
CA PHE A 202 9.94 -7.35 26.69
C PHE A 202 9.12 -8.50 27.34
N PRO A 203 9.31 -8.82 28.63
CA PRO A 203 8.53 -9.85 29.32
C PRO A 203 7.02 -9.56 29.33
N ALA A 204 6.20 -10.59 29.14
CA ALA A 204 4.74 -10.41 29.08
C ALA A 204 4.13 -9.77 30.34
N SER A 205 4.78 -9.89 31.51
CA SER A 205 4.39 -9.25 32.76
C SER A 205 4.52 -7.72 32.74
N GLU A 206 5.35 -7.17 31.84
CA GLU A 206 5.53 -5.73 31.66
C GLU A 206 4.58 -5.17 30.58
N ALA A 207 3.79 -6.01 29.92
CA ALA A 207 2.84 -5.59 28.91
C ALA A 207 1.67 -4.83 29.52
N VAL A 208 1.42 -3.64 28.97
CA VAL A 208 0.29 -2.79 29.36
C VAL A 208 -0.77 -2.82 28.27
N SER A 209 -2.02 -3.04 28.67
CA SER A 209 -3.19 -3.02 27.77
C SER A 209 -3.93 -1.69 27.75
N THR A 210 -3.55 -0.75 28.62
CA THR A 210 -4.14 0.58 28.72
C THR A 210 -3.39 1.58 27.85
N TYR A 211 -4.16 2.40 27.13
CA TYR A 211 -3.60 3.48 26.32
C TYR A 211 -3.50 4.76 27.15
N THR A 212 -2.47 5.55 26.89
CA THR A 212 -2.40 6.91 27.43
C THR A 212 -3.45 7.79 26.75
N GLY A 213 -4.18 8.58 27.55
CA GLY A 213 -5.25 9.45 27.06
C GLY A 213 -4.72 10.65 26.25
N TYR A 214 -5.62 11.30 25.49
CA TYR A 214 -5.28 12.42 24.61
C TYR A 214 -5.46 13.80 25.26
N ALA A 215 -5.91 13.86 26.52
CA ALA A 215 -6.31 15.09 27.21
C ALA A 215 -5.24 16.19 27.15
N GLY A 216 -3.97 15.87 27.40
CA GLY A 216 -2.89 16.87 27.37
C GLY A 216 -2.73 17.55 26.00
N VAL A 217 -2.93 16.80 24.91
CA VAL A 217 -2.84 17.33 23.54
C VAL A 217 -4.10 18.12 23.18
N ASP A 218 -5.27 17.68 23.65
CA ASP A 218 -6.55 18.38 23.42
C ASP A 218 -6.62 19.75 24.11
N PHE A 219 -6.03 19.88 25.31
CA PHE A 219 -6.04 21.15 26.06
C PHE A 219 -4.96 22.14 25.62
N GLN A 220 -3.81 21.64 25.16
CA GLN A 220 -2.70 22.46 24.69
C GLN A 220 -2.21 21.92 23.36
N PRO A 221 -2.93 22.21 22.25
CA PRO A 221 -2.43 21.87 20.93
C PRO A 221 -1.15 22.68 20.67
N GLY A 222 0.00 22.01 20.75
CA GLY A 222 1.26 22.60 20.35
C GLY A 222 1.21 23.00 18.87
N PRO A 223 1.81 24.14 18.46
CA PRO A 223 1.89 24.50 17.06
C PRO A 223 2.73 23.46 16.31
N TYR A 224 2.23 22.99 15.17
CA TYR A 224 2.99 22.14 14.26
C TYR A 224 2.78 22.60 12.83
N ASP A 225 3.86 23.00 12.18
CA ASP A 225 3.90 23.29 10.76
C ASP A 225 4.61 22.13 10.05
N PRO A 226 3.92 21.38 9.16
CA PRO A 226 4.54 20.35 8.34
C PRO A 226 5.52 20.91 7.29
N HIS A 227 5.63 22.23 7.13
CA HIS A 227 6.43 22.87 6.08
C HIS A 227 6.02 22.38 4.69
N TRP A 228 4.73 22.57 4.37
CA TRP A 228 4.19 22.18 3.07
C TRP A 228 4.88 22.95 1.95
N ILE A 229 5.51 22.20 1.05
CA ILE A 229 6.07 22.70 -0.20
C ILE A 229 4.91 22.80 -1.18
N GLY A 230 4.86 23.91 -1.93
CA GLY A 230 3.90 24.13 -3.00
C GLY A 230 4.56 24.97 -4.11
N GLY A 231 4.01 24.93 -5.31
CA GLY A 231 4.52 25.71 -6.45
C GLY A 231 5.76 25.12 -7.14
N GLU A 232 6.33 24.02 -6.64
CA GLU A 232 7.43 23.30 -7.28
C GLU A 232 6.98 22.03 -8.02
N ALA A 233 5.71 21.97 -8.45
CA ALA A 233 5.14 20.75 -9.05
C ALA A 233 5.90 20.23 -10.28
N HIS A 234 6.51 21.13 -11.05
CA HIS A 234 7.41 20.81 -12.19
C HIS A 234 8.75 20.18 -11.77
N LYS A 235 9.08 20.15 -10.48
CA LYS A 235 10.29 19.56 -9.90
C LYS A 235 9.99 18.35 -9.01
N TYR A 236 8.77 17.82 -9.02
CA TYR A 236 8.41 16.71 -8.14
C TYR A 236 9.37 15.53 -8.22
N TRP A 237 9.91 15.23 -9.41
CA TRP A 237 10.94 14.22 -9.58
C TRP A 237 12.24 14.49 -8.78
N ASP A 238 12.66 15.74 -8.64
CA ASP A 238 13.84 16.09 -7.83
C ASP A 238 13.61 15.83 -6.33
N HIS A 239 12.37 15.94 -5.86
CA HIS A 239 11.99 15.52 -4.51
C HIS A 239 11.98 13.99 -4.39
N VAL A 240 11.43 13.29 -5.38
CA VAL A 240 11.33 11.82 -5.40
C VAL A 240 12.71 11.17 -5.42
N ARG A 241 13.65 11.67 -6.23
CA ARG A 241 15.00 11.09 -6.27
C ARG A 241 15.78 11.27 -4.96
N ALA A 242 15.46 12.29 -4.16
CA ALA A 242 16.03 12.45 -2.82
C ALA A 242 15.49 11.40 -1.82
N ALA A 243 14.29 10.89 -2.03
CA ALA A 243 13.73 9.76 -1.28
C ALA A 243 14.25 8.40 -1.75
N CYS A 244 15.06 8.35 -2.82
CA CYS A 244 15.64 7.13 -3.33
C CYS A 244 16.97 6.74 -2.64
N PRO A 245 17.29 5.44 -2.54
CA PRO A 245 18.58 4.97 -2.05
C PRO A 245 19.76 5.60 -2.79
N PRO A 246 20.91 5.86 -2.13
CA PRO A 246 22.06 6.53 -2.74
C PRO A 246 22.60 5.84 -4.00
N ASN A 247 22.50 4.51 -4.05
CA ASN A 247 23.01 3.69 -5.16
C ASN A 247 21.96 3.35 -6.22
N SER A 248 20.76 3.94 -6.13
CA SER A 248 19.69 3.72 -7.10
C SER A 248 19.89 4.56 -8.37
N GLY A 249 19.38 4.08 -9.51
CA GLY A 249 19.55 4.76 -10.80
C GLY A 249 18.93 6.16 -10.85
N SER A 250 17.84 6.37 -10.10
CA SER A 250 17.15 7.67 -10.09
C SER A 250 17.82 8.71 -9.20
N ARG A 251 18.56 8.33 -8.16
CA ARG A 251 19.17 9.25 -7.19
C ARG A 251 19.93 10.41 -7.86
N ASN A 252 20.77 10.07 -8.83
CA ASN A 252 21.65 11.01 -9.52
C ASN A 252 21.09 11.51 -10.85
N THR A 253 19.82 11.23 -11.13
CA THR A 253 19.15 11.64 -12.37
C THR A 253 18.15 12.74 -12.05
N SER A 254 18.44 13.99 -12.40
CA SER A 254 17.55 15.15 -12.13
C SER A 254 16.28 15.14 -12.98
N SER A 255 15.36 16.08 -12.73
CA SER A 255 14.23 16.33 -13.63
C SER A 255 14.72 16.71 -15.04
N LEU A 256 13.88 16.50 -16.06
CA LEU A 256 14.18 16.93 -17.42
C LEU A 256 14.04 18.46 -17.53
N PRO A 257 14.94 19.14 -18.26
CA PRO A 257 14.83 20.59 -18.45
C PRO A 257 13.66 20.96 -19.38
N SER A 258 13.22 20.02 -20.21
CA SER A 258 12.08 20.15 -21.13
C SER A 258 11.55 18.76 -21.48
N PHE A 259 10.26 18.68 -21.80
CA PHE A 259 9.60 17.46 -22.29
C PHE A 259 9.46 17.43 -23.82
N ASN A 260 10.08 18.37 -24.53
CA ASN A 260 10.03 18.46 -26.01
C ASN A 260 10.99 17.50 -26.72
N SER A 261 11.84 16.77 -25.98
CA SER A 261 12.80 15.83 -26.56
C SER A 261 12.14 14.51 -26.96
N SER A 262 12.82 13.73 -27.81
CA SER A 262 12.30 12.44 -28.22
C SER A 262 12.23 11.47 -27.05
N ILE A 263 11.09 10.79 -26.90
CA ILE A 263 10.92 9.73 -25.89
C ILE A 263 11.99 8.63 -25.99
N LYS A 264 12.55 8.41 -27.19
CA LYS A 264 13.62 7.43 -27.45
C LYS A 264 14.92 7.73 -26.69
N GLU A 265 15.15 9.00 -26.34
CA GLU A 265 16.33 9.42 -25.56
C GLU A 265 16.20 9.09 -24.08
N ILE A 266 14.97 8.92 -23.59
CA ILE A 266 14.66 8.70 -22.18
C ILE A 266 14.30 7.24 -21.92
N TYR A 267 13.62 6.59 -22.87
CA TYR A 267 13.17 5.21 -22.75
C TYR A 267 14.36 4.23 -22.74
N PRO A 268 14.37 3.22 -21.84
CA PRO A 268 15.47 2.27 -21.77
C PRO A 268 15.57 1.47 -23.08
N ALA A 269 16.79 1.33 -23.61
CA ALA A 269 17.04 0.60 -24.86
C ALA A 269 16.83 -0.93 -24.75
N GLY A 270 16.67 -1.45 -23.53
CA GLY A 270 16.49 -2.87 -23.26
C GLY A 270 15.70 -3.12 -21.97
N PRO A 271 15.36 -4.39 -21.68
CA PRO A 271 14.61 -4.76 -20.49
C PRO A 271 15.41 -4.44 -19.22
N ILE A 272 14.71 -3.99 -18.17
CA ILE A 272 15.34 -3.73 -16.88
C ILE A 272 15.42 -5.05 -16.11
N GLU A 273 16.63 -5.61 -16.02
CA GLU A 273 16.88 -6.93 -15.43
C GLU A 273 16.48 -7.01 -13.94
N ALA A 274 16.46 -5.88 -13.22
CA ALA A 274 16.10 -5.81 -11.81
C ALA A 274 14.69 -6.36 -11.50
N TYR A 275 13.77 -6.33 -12.47
CA TYR A 275 12.40 -6.79 -12.29
C TYR A 275 11.80 -7.58 -13.46
N THR A 276 12.55 -7.76 -14.55
CA THR A 276 12.08 -8.50 -15.72
C THR A 276 12.74 -9.88 -15.84
N TYR A 277 12.04 -10.81 -16.49
CA TYR A 277 12.53 -12.13 -16.87
C TYR A 277 12.10 -12.41 -18.30
N LYS A 278 13.08 -12.45 -19.22
CA LYS A 278 12.86 -12.69 -20.66
C LYS A 278 11.73 -11.82 -21.25
N GLY A 279 11.72 -10.53 -20.92
CA GLY A 279 10.74 -9.55 -21.42
C GLY A 279 9.44 -9.43 -20.60
N PHE A 280 9.22 -10.29 -19.62
CA PHE A 280 8.03 -10.24 -18.75
C PHE A 280 8.38 -9.69 -17.37
N VAL A 281 7.44 -8.99 -16.72
CA VAL A 281 7.62 -8.57 -15.32
C VAL A 281 7.58 -9.80 -14.41
N ARG A 282 8.66 -10.03 -13.66
CA ARG A 282 8.77 -11.09 -12.64
C ARG A 282 8.66 -10.53 -11.22
N ASN A 283 9.23 -9.35 -10.97
CA ASN A 283 9.15 -8.67 -9.67
C ASN A 283 8.26 -7.43 -9.77
N PHE A 284 6.97 -7.61 -9.50
CA PHE A 284 5.98 -6.53 -9.60
C PHE A 284 6.29 -5.34 -8.66
N THR A 285 6.77 -5.60 -7.45
CA THR A 285 7.11 -4.52 -6.50
C THR A 285 8.25 -3.66 -7.05
N ALA A 286 9.30 -4.27 -7.59
CA ALA A 286 10.41 -3.53 -8.18
C ALA A 286 10.03 -2.84 -9.51
N SER A 287 9.08 -3.37 -10.29
CA SER A 287 8.59 -2.69 -11.49
C SER A 287 7.75 -1.44 -11.19
N GLN A 288 7.30 -1.26 -9.95
CA GLN A 288 6.63 -0.02 -9.50
C GLN A 288 7.61 0.99 -8.88
N ASP A 289 8.86 0.58 -8.64
CA ASP A 289 9.85 1.39 -7.96
C ASP A 289 10.48 2.41 -8.93
N ALA A 290 10.08 3.67 -8.78
CA ALA A 290 10.65 4.78 -9.53
C ALA A 290 12.16 4.97 -9.30
N CYS A 291 12.73 4.49 -8.19
CA CYS A 291 14.16 4.58 -7.93
C CYS A 291 15.01 3.68 -8.84
N LEU A 292 14.41 2.61 -9.36
CA LEU A 292 15.03 1.70 -10.33
C LEU A 292 14.78 2.14 -11.79
N GLN A 293 13.96 3.17 -12.00
CA GLN A 293 13.40 3.52 -13.30
C GLN A 293 13.53 5.03 -13.58
N PRO A 294 14.75 5.56 -13.79
CA PRO A 294 14.98 6.99 -14.00
C PRO A 294 14.24 7.56 -15.22
N HIS A 295 13.87 6.71 -16.18
CA HIS A 295 13.09 7.10 -17.37
C HIS A 295 11.67 7.56 -17.04
N LEU A 296 11.10 7.17 -15.88
CA LEU A 296 9.75 7.59 -15.48
C LEU A 296 9.61 9.10 -15.28
N ARG A 297 10.72 9.81 -15.03
CA ARG A 297 10.76 11.28 -14.90
C ARG A 297 10.15 12.04 -16.10
N GLY A 298 10.10 11.41 -17.27
CA GLY A 298 9.50 11.98 -18.49
C GLY A 298 8.27 11.22 -18.99
N LEU A 299 7.78 10.21 -18.27
CA LEU A 299 6.78 9.26 -18.75
C LEU A 299 5.59 9.06 -17.82
N HIS A 300 5.75 9.35 -16.53
CA HIS A 300 4.69 9.20 -15.55
C HIS A 300 4.10 10.56 -15.22
N ALA A 301 2.77 10.70 -15.35
CA ALA A 301 2.08 11.98 -15.17
C ALA A 301 2.43 12.68 -13.85
N THR A 302 2.48 11.94 -12.73
CA THR A 302 2.89 12.50 -11.43
C THR A 302 4.28 13.15 -11.43
N PHE A 303 5.23 12.66 -12.22
CA PHE A 303 6.59 13.22 -12.28
C PHE A 303 6.73 14.32 -13.34
N VAL A 304 5.88 14.31 -14.36
CA VAL A 304 5.90 15.29 -15.47
C VAL A 304 5.13 16.55 -15.10
N GLU A 305 3.93 16.39 -14.55
CA GLU A 305 3.00 17.48 -14.30
C GLU A 305 2.13 17.16 -13.08
N SER A 306 2.75 17.19 -11.89
CA SER A 306 2.00 17.25 -10.63
C SER A 306 1.13 18.51 -10.63
N ILE A 307 -0.06 18.43 -10.05
CA ILE A 307 -1.06 19.51 -10.09
C ILE A 307 -0.74 20.56 -9.04
N SER A 308 -0.66 20.16 -7.77
CA SER A 308 -0.45 21.09 -6.65
C SER A 308 0.88 20.88 -5.94
N MET A 309 1.37 19.65 -5.92
CA MET A 309 2.53 19.20 -5.16
C MET A 309 2.55 19.66 -3.70
N SER A 310 1.42 19.56 -2.98
CA SER A 310 1.36 19.82 -1.52
C SER A 310 2.10 18.74 -0.72
N THR A 311 3.44 18.80 -0.75
CA THR A 311 4.34 17.77 -0.24
C THR A 311 5.13 18.27 0.96
N THR A 312 5.37 17.41 1.95
CA THR A 312 6.30 17.66 3.05
C THR A 312 7.45 16.65 3.03
N HIS A 313 8.64 17.12 3.45
CA HIS A 313 9.80 16.29 3.74
C HIS A 313 9.86 15.84 5.21
N GLU A 314 8.91 16.28 6.04
CA GLU A 314 8.77 15.84 7.42
C GLU A 314 7.97 14.54 7.50
N LEU A 315 8.36 13.65 8.41
CA LEU A 315 7.59 12.42 8.65
C LEU A 315 6.30 12.78 9.42
N LEU A 316 5.17 12.68 8.72
CA LEU A 316 3.83 13.01 9.22
C LEU A 316 2.93 11.76 9.21
N PRO A 317 2.21 11.44 10.30
CA PRO A 317 1.38 10.23 10.38
C PRO A 317 0.03 10.40 9.68
N ILE A 318 0.06 10.75 8.39
CA ILE A 318 -1.14 10.91 7.55
C ILE A 318 -1.44 9.60 6.81
N LEU A 319 -2.72 9.24 6.76
CA LEU A 319 -3.20 8.05 6.05
C LEU A 319 -3.67 8.42 4.65
N GLY A 320 -3.29 7.61 3.65
CA GLY A 320 -3.64 7.83 2.25
C GLY A 320 -4.24 6.58 1.60
N GLY A 321 -5.17 6.77 0.66
CA GLY A 321 -5.78 5.66 -0.09
C GLY A 321 -4.85 5.01 -1.13
N SER A 322 -3.80 5.71 -1.52
CA SER A 322 -2.78 5.30 -2.47
C SER A 322 -1.50 6.10 -2.26
N LYS A 323 -0.36 5.53 -2.66
CA LYS A 323 0.93 6.24 -2.67
C LYS A 323 1.93 5.63 -3.64
N LEU A 324 2.97 6.38 -4.04
CA LEU A 324 4.13 5.81 -4.72
C LEU A 324 5.03 5.09 -3.70
N PRO A 325 5.86 4.13 -4.12
CA PRO A 325 6.73 3.39 -3.20
C PRO A 325 7.67 4.26 -2.36
N GLN A 326 8.06 5.45 -2.85
CA GLN A 326 8.97 6.37 -2.17
C GLN A 326 8.28 7.21 -1.08
N ASN A 327 6.95 7.32 -1.12
CA ASN A 327 6.20 8.14 -0.17
C ASN A 327 5.96 7.43 1.17
N ASN A 328 5.78 8.24 2.21
CA ASN A 328 5.74 7.77 3.60
C ASN A 328 4.37 7.91 4.27
N GLU A 329 3.28 8.14 3.52
CA GLU A 329 1.93 8.00 4.09
C GLU A 329 1.68 6.57 4.58
N ILE A 330 0.78 6.44 5.56
CA ILE A 330 0.30 5.13 6.03
C ILE A 330 -0.86 4.70 5.14
N LEU A 331 -0.75 3.58 4.45
CA LEU A 331 -1.84 3.15 3.56
C LEU A 331 -3.09 2.73 4.34
N ILE A 332 -4.22 3.33 3.98
CA ILE A 332 -5.57 2.90 4.35
C ILE A 332 -6.25 2.29 3.11
N PRO A 333 -7.18 1.33 3.23
CA PRO A 333 -7.87 0.80 2.05
C PRO A 333 -8.50 1.94 1.23
N GLY A 334 -8.20 1.99 -0.06
CA GLY A 334 -8.71 3.03 -0.95
C GLY A 334 -10.23 3.12 -0.86
N ALA A 335 -10.75 4.33 -0.63
CA ALA A 335 -12.18 4.54 -0.37
C ALA A 335 -13.08 4.06 -1.52
N VAL A 336 -12.57 4.06 -2.76
CA VAL A 336 -13.25 3.53 -3.95
C VAL A 336 -13.65 2.05 -3.80
N TYR A 337 -12.84 1.24 -3.11
CA TYR A 337 -13.11 -0.19 -2.90
C TYR A 337 -14.02 -0.46 -1.70
N LEU A 338 -14.25 0.56 -0.87
CA LEU A 338 -15.16 0.53 0.26
C LEU A 338 -16.52 1.15 -0.10
N ALA A 339 -16.57 1.94 -1.16
CA ALA A 339 -17.79 2.51 -1.70
C ALA A 339 -18.64 1.42 -2.35
N ASP A 340 -19.96 1.52 -2.20
CA ASP A 340 -20.93 0.72 -2.95
C ASP A 340 -21.12 1.30 -4.36
N ASP A 341 -20.03 1.45 -5.11
CA ASP A 341 -20.02 2.01 -6.47
C ASP A 341 -19.73 0.88 -7.47
N LYS A 342 -20.74 0.54 -8.27
CA LYS A 342 -20.67 -0.58 -9.22
C LYS A 342 -19.51 -0.46 -10.21
N ARG A 343 -19.09 0.77 -10.56
CA ARG A 343 -17.96 1.03 -11.47
C ARG A 343 -16.64 0.43 -10.98
N TYR A 344 -16.47 0.31 -9.66
CA TYR A 344 -15.25 -0.17 -9.02
C TYR A 344 -15.40 -1.52 -8.34
N SER A 345 -16.61 -2.10 -8.38
CA SER A 345 -16.94 -3.36 -7.72
C SER A 345 -16.41 -4.60 -8.45
N GLY A 346 -15.94 -4.44 -9.70
CA GLY A 346 -15.62 -5.56 -10.60
C GLY A 346 -16.86 -6.39 -11.01
N VAL A 347 -18.06 -5.97 -10.59
CA VAL A 347 -19.35 -6.62 -10.87
C VAL A 347 -20.14 -5.86 -11.94
N GLY A 348 -19.47 -5.00 -12.72
CA GLY A 348 -20.04 -4.47 -13.95
C GLY A 348 -20.29 -5.61 -14.93
N GLU A 349 -21.38 -5.53 -15.68
CA GLU A 349 -21.70 -6.46 -16.78
C GLU A 349 -20.43 -6.81 -17.55
N SER A 350 -20.30 -8.08 -17.91
CA SER A 350 -19.29 -8.54 -18.87
C SER A 350 -19.16 -7.46 -19.94
N VAL A 351 -18.04 -6.76 -19.93
CA VAL A 351 -17.64 -6.01 -21.11
C VAL A 351 -17.49 -7.12 -22.14
N ASP A 352 -18.51 -7.27 -22.98
CA ASP A 352 -18.34 -7.96 -24.23
C ASP A 352 -17.14 -7.25 -24.85
N CYS A 353 -15.99 -7.94 -24.86
CA CYS A 353 -14.83 -7.48 -25.60
C CYS A 353 -15.26 -7.62 -27.06
N GLY A 354 -16.10 -6.68 -27.50
CA GLY A 354 -16.77 -6.71 -28.77
C GLY A 354 -15.71 -6.91 -29.83
N GLU A 355 -16.03 -7.77 -30.78
CA GLU A 355 -15.30 -7.90 -32.03
C GLU A 355 -15.20 -6.51 -32.69
N THR A 356 -14.19 -5.73 -32.32
CA THR A 356 -13.73 -4.63 -33.16
C THR A 356 -13.00 -5.25 -34.32
N ARG A 357 -13.78 -5.58 -35.35
CA ARG A 357 -13.31 -5.80 -36.70
C ARG A 357 -12.59 -4.53 -37.12
N TRP A 358 -11.27 -4.60 -37.23
CA TRP A 358 -10.47 -3.57 -37.88
C TRP A 358 -10.86 -3.58 -39.37
N GLU A 359 -11.69 -2.64 -39.79
CA GLU A 359 -11.82 -2.29 -41.20
C GLU A 359 -10.77 -1.22 -41.52
N GLY A 360 -10.04 -1.47 -42.60
CA GLY A 360 -8.79 -0.79 -42.98
C GLY A 360 -8.96 0.51 -43.75
#